data_AF-A0A2W0BZF1-F1
#
_entry.id   AF-A0A2W0BZF1-F1
#
_cell.length_a   1.000
_cell.length_b   1.000
_cell.length_c   1.000
_cell.angle_alpha   90.00
_cell.angle_beta   90.00
_cell.angle_gamma   90.00
#
_symmetry.space_group_name_H-M   'P 1'
#
loop_
_entity.id
_entity.type
_entity.pdbx_description
1 polymer ?
#
loop_
_entity_poly.entity_id
_entity_poly.type
_entity_poly.pdbx_seq_one_letter_code
_entity_poly.pdbx_strand_id
1 'polypeptide(L)'
;MHIWQHQRFAVILLAGLGVFAMGLADDVWQISPRLKLSVQVVLSTIPVLFGVSIPLTHLPLVNAAVTILWFVGLTNAFNLLDNMNGLCAGIAIIVALFRGSIALLQNDHVGFVLCITLAAAVLGFLIFNFPRGLIFMGDGGALFLGFVLAGLAFTGTYAYLKSYLDLLSLPLVLMLVPICDTTFVTVVRRLCGRPVSRGGRDHLSHSLVANGFTPVVAVVTLWMVCVACGAISLIGTIYGSARVVTSVMILLAGVIATISYLTGYQVVSAAVDKDKRVYERIAADVLASSASLAEVCQTLRGCLERAGFDGITLYLDSGIPAAVQLHPFTRNDQGELEFLWNSSLALSEAKWSISFSLHPKHGAWQGRCTLYPNVSGRPMLMDLNLFTSSGFSTALAEGLDCAIRKHTILKDRAEPSCSPVLLGAVAGADGAYLGKVS
;
A
#
# COMPACT_ATOMS: atom_id res chain seq x y z
N MET A 1 32.47 -39.01 4.32
CA MET A 1 32.11 -37.58 4.49
C MET A 1 31.45 -36.99 3.24
N HIS A 2 31.92 -37.29 2.02
CA HIS A 2 31.30 -36.83 0.75
C HIS A 2 29.83 -37.25 0.53
N ILE A 3 29.45 -38.50 0.84
CA ILE A 3 28.07 -39.01 0.63
C ILE A 3 27.02 -38.15 1.34
N TRP A 4 27.29 -37.70 2.57
CA TRP A 4 26.38 -36.88 3.37
C TRP A 4 26.22 -35.45 2.82
N GLN A 5 27.24 -34.89 2.16
CA GLN A 5 27.14 -33.58 1.51
C GLN A 5 26.23 -33.65 0.28
N HIS A 6 26.38 -34.68 -0.57
CA HIS A 6 25.52 -34.87 -1.74
C HIS A 6 24.04 -35.06 -1.35
N GLN A 7 23.77 -35.73 -0.23
CA GLN A 7 22.41 -35.89 0.29
C GLN A 7 21.74 -34.56 0.64
N ARG A 8 22.47 -33.60 1.23
CA ARG A 8 21.93 -32.27 1.61
C ARG A 8 21.43 -31.50 0.39
N PHE A 9 22.20 -31.49 -0.70
CA PHE A 9 21.80 -30.82 -1.92
C PHE A 9 20.57 -31.48 -2.56
N ALA A 10 20.54 -32.82 -2.60
CA ALA A 10 19.42 -33.57 -3.15
C ALA A 10 18.13 -33.28 -2.39
N VAL A 11 18.15 -33.28 -1.05
CA VAL A 11 16.94 -33.01 -0.26
C VAL A 11 16.47 -31.56 -0.36
N ILE A 12 17.37 -30.59 -0.52
CA ILE A 12 16.99 -29.19 -0.79
C ILE A 12 16.25 -29.10 -2.13
N LEU A 13 16.77 -29.74 -3.18
CA LEU A 13 16.13 -29.73 -4.49
C LEU A 13 14.79 -30.47 -4.47
N LEU A 14 14.70 -31.65 -3.84
CA LEU A 14 13.45 -32.41 -3.74
C LEU A 14 12.38 -31.66 -2.94
N ALA A 15 12.73 -31.09 -1.79
CA ALA A 15 11.82 -30.27 -1.02
C ALA A 15 11.44 -28.97 -1.77
N GLY A 16 12.40 -28.37 -2.47
CA GLY A 16 12.18 -27.23 -3.37
C GLY A 16 11.19 -27.56 -4.48
N LEU A 17 11.29 -28.73 -5.12
CA LEU A 17 10.32 -29.19 -6.12
C LEU A 17 8.92 -29.38 -5.51
N GLY A 18 8.83 -29.81 -4.24
CA GLY A 18 7.56 -29.82 -3.51
C GLY A 18 6.97 -28.43 -3.32
N VAL A 19 7.81 -27.44 -3.00
CA VAL A 19 7.41 -26.02 -2.88
C VAL A 19 6.99 -25.46 -4.24
N PHE A 20 7.72 -25.79 -5.32
CA PHE A 20 7.37 -25.46 -6.70
C PHE A 20 5.99 -26.02 -7.07
N ALA A 21 5.75 -27.31 -6.78
CA ALA A 21 4.47 -27.95 -7.07
C ALA A 21 3.32 -27.29 -6.31
N MET A 22 3.54 -26.89 -5.06
CA MET A 22 2.56 -26.13 -4.28
C MET A 22 2.32 -24.73 -4.86
N GLY A 23 3.37 -24.01 -5.27
CA GLY A 23 3.24 -22.70 -5.92
C GLY A 23 2.52 -22.78 -7.27
N LEU A 24 2.84 -23.79 -8.08
CA LEU A 24 2.14 -24.06 -9.34
C LEU A 24 0.67 -24.41 -9.11
N ALA A 25 0.37 -25.20 -8.07
CA ALA A 25 -1.00 -25.49 -7.67
C ALA A 25 -1.74 -24.22 -7.20
N ASP A 26 -1.05 -23.28 -6.57
CA ASP A 26 -1.62 -21.98 -6.22
C ASP A 26 -1.92 -21.10 -7.44
N ASP A 27 -1.01 -21.04 -8.40
CA ASP A 27 -1.19 -20.29 -9.65
C ASP A 27 -2.46 -20.76 -10.39
N VAL A 28 -2.86 -22.03 -10.24
CA VAL A 28 -4.06 -22.62 -10.87
C VAL A 28 -5.30 -22.54 -9.98
N TRP A 29 -5.18 -22.83 -8.67
CA TRP A 29 -6.35 -23.04 -7.78
C TRP A 29 -6.50 -22.03 -6.65
N GLN A 30 -5.62 -21.03 -6.52
CA GLN A 30 -5.68 -20.02 -5.45
C GLN A 30 -5.79 -20.63 -4.04
N ILE A 31 -4.70 -21.24 -3.60
CA ILE A 31 -4.56 -21.89 -2.30
C ILE A 31 -4.54 -20.84 -1.18
N SER A 32 -5.21 -21.16 -0.07
CA SER A 32 -5.22 -20.28 1.10
C SER A 32 -3.80 -20.04 1.66
N PRO A 33 -3.44 -18.80 2.06
CA PRO A 33 -2.10 -18.49 2.58
C PRO A 33 -1.66 -19.34 3.78
N ARG A 34 -2.62 -19.78 4.61
CA ARG A 34 -2.33 -20.66 5.75
C ARG A 34 -1.83 -22.03 5.29
N LEU A 35 -2.46 -22.60 4.27
CA LEU A 35 -2.04 -23.89 3.72
C LEU A 35 -0.66 -23.78 3.06
N LYS A 36 -0.39 -22.70 2.31
CA LYS A 36 0.94 -22.44 1.75
C LYS A 36 2.03 -22.44 2.82
N LEU A 37 1.81 -21.69 3.90
CA LEU A 37 2.75 -21.61 5.02
C LEU A 37 2.94 -22.97 5.70
N SER A 38 1.86 -23.73 5.94
CA SER A 38 1.97 -25.07 6.52
C SER A 38 2.80 -26.01 5.65
N VAL A 39 2.58 -26.01 4.33
CA VAL A 39 3.36 -26.84 3.40
C VAL A 39 4.82 -26.43 3.37
N GLN A 40 5.13 -25.13 3.34
CA GLN A 40 6.50 -24.62 3.41
C GLN A 40 7.20 -25.05 4.70
N VAL A 41 6.52 -24.96 5.86
CA VAL A 41 7.06 -25.42 7.15
C VAL A 41 7.36 -26.91 7.08
N VAL A 42 6.42 -27.74 6.63
CA VAL A 42 6.61 -29.19 6.52
C VAL A 42 7.78 -29.52 5.59
N LEU A 43 7.84 -28.93 4.39
CA LEU A 43 8.92 -29.20 3.43
C LEU A 43 10.28 -28.71 3.91
N SER A 44 10.34 -27.61 4.68
CA SER A 44 11.59 -27.13 5.28
C SER A 44 12.16 -28.06 6.35
N THR A 45 11.34 -28.92 6.97
CA THR A 45 11.87 -29.92 7.93
C THR A 45 12.74 -30.97 7.26
N ILE A 46 12.52 -31.25 5.97
CA ILE A 46 13.25 -32.31 5.24
C ILE A 46 14.75 -31.97 5.16
N PRO A 47 15.20 -30.81 4.63
CA PRO A 47 16.62 -30.45 4.68
C PRO A 47 17.20 -30.43 6.09
N VAL A 48 16.41 -30.00 7.09
CA VAL A 48 16.86 -29.90 8.49
C VAL A 48 17.16 -31.27 9.10
N LEU A 49 16.32 -32.28 8.84
CA LEU A 49 16.54 -33.65 9.29
C LEU A 49 17.80 -34.29 8.68
N PHE A 50 18.20 -33.82 7.49
CA PHE A 50 19.44 -34.23 6.81
C PHE A 50 20.65 -33.34 7.16
N GLY A 51 20.53 -32.52 8.21
CA GLY A 51 21.63 -31.77 8.79
C GLY A 51 21.92 -30.43 8.12
N VAL A 52 20.98 -29.87 7.35
CA VAL A 52 21.00 -28.46 6.97
C VAL A 52 20.50 -27.66 8.17
N SER A 53 21.41 -27.04 8.92
CA SER A 53 21.06 -26.31 10.14
C SER A 53 21.91 -25.06 10.29
N ILE A 54 21.33 -24.01 10.86
CA ILE A 54 22.05 -22.82 11.32
C ILE A 54 22.51 -23.09 12.77
N PRO A 55 23.80 -23.35 13.03
CA PRO A 55 24.30 -23.67 14.37
C PRO A 55 24.42 -22.41 15.25
N LEU A 56 23.30 -21.79 15.60
CA LEU A 56 23.26 -20.56 16.39
C LEU A 56 23.53 -20.81 17.88
N THR A 57 23.07 -21.95 18.40
CA THR A 57 23.14 -22.30 19.82
C THR A 57 23.59 -23.75 20.01
N HIS A 58 23.88 -24.14 21.26
CA HIS A 58 24.10 -25.54 21.61
C HIS A 58 22.82 -26.38 21.63
N LEU A 59 21.64 -25.77 21.44
CA LEU A 59 20.34 -26.44 21.48
C LEU A 59 19.89 -26.80 20.04
N PRO A 60 19.90 -28.10 19.65
CA PRO A 60 19.56 -28.51 18.29
C PRO A 60 18.15 -28.11 17.87
N LEU A 61 17.20 -28.12 18.81
CA LEU A 61 15.81 -27.75 18.55
C LEU A 61 15.68 -26.26 18.18
N VAL A 62 16.43 -25.38 18.85
CA VAL A 62 16.44 -23.95 18.54
C VAL A 62 17.04 -23.71 17.16
N ASN A 63 18.15 -24.38 16.85
CA ASN A 63 18.81 -24.30 15.55
C ASN A 63 17.89 -24.79 14.41
N ALA A 64 17.18 -25.90 14.63
CA ALA A 64 16.18 -26.42 13.70
C ALA A 64 15.04 -25.42 13.47
N ALA A 65 14.46 -24.86 14.54
CA ALA A 65 13.38 -23.88 14.45
C ALA A 65 13.80 -22.61 13.70
N VAL A 66 15.00 -22.08 13.99
CA VAL A 66 15.57 -20.92 13.29
C VAL A 66 15.81 -21.23 11.81
N THR A 67 16.28 -22.44 11.50
CA THR A 67 16.51 -22.86 10.10
C THR A 67 15.20 -22.99 9.33
N ILE A 68 14.16 -23.56 9.94
CA ILE A 68 12.81 -23.63 9.35
C ILE A 68 12.29 -22.21 9.08
N LEU A 69 12.42 -21.31 10.06
CA LEU A 69 12.02 -19.92 9.90
C LEU A 69 12.80 -19.22 8.79
N TRP A 70 14.09 -19.53 8.63
CA TRP A 70 14.92 -19.04 7.53
C TRP A 70 14.40 -19.50 6.16
N PHE A 71 14.13 -20.80 5.99
CA PHE A 71 13.58 -21.34 4.75
C PHE A 71 12.23 -20.70 4.41
N VAL A 72 11.30 -20.71 5.37
CA VAL A 72 9.94 -20.14 5.16
C VAL A 72 10.02 -18.64 4.91
N GLY A 73 10.84 -17.92 5.68
CA GLY A 73 11.02 -16.48 5.55
C GLY A 73 11.54 -16.08 4.16
N LEU A 74 12.62 -16.70 3.70
CA LEU A 74 13.17 -16.40 2.38
C LEU A 74 12.31 -16.89 1.22
N THR A 75 11.63 -18.04 1.38
CA THR A 75 10.66 -18.52 0.38
C THR A 75 9.58 -17.46 0.14
N ASN A 76 8.98 -16.91 1.21
CA ASN A 76 8.00 -15.85 1.08
C ASN A 76 8.62 -14.51 0.65
N ALA A 77 9.85 -14.21 1.04
CA ALA A 77 10.54 -12.99 0.62
C ALA A 77 10.74 -12.93 -0.89
N PHE A 78 11.15 -14.04 -1.51
CA PHE A 78 11.27 -14.11 -2.98
C PHE A 78 9.90 -14.04 -3.67
N ASN A 79 8.86 -14.64 -3.09
CA ASN A 79 7.49 -14.48 -3.61
C ASN A 79 7.03 -13.02 -3.60
N LEU A 80 7.31 -12.31 -2.50
CA LEU A 80 6.97 -10.90 -2.35
C LEU A 80 7.82 -9.98 -3.24
N LEU A 81 9.07 -10.37 -3.54
CA LEU A 81 9.94 -9.66 -4.48
C LEU A 81 9.50 -9.77 -5.94
N ASP A 82 8.70 -10.76 -6.32
CA ASP A 82 8.19 -10.94 -7.69
C ASP A 82 7.04 -9.96 -8.02
N ASN A 83 7.21 -8.69 -7.66
CA ASN A 83 6.24 -7.62 -7.88
C ASN A 83 6.58 -6.74 -9.10
N MET A 84 7.76 -6.90 -9.69
CA MET A 84 8.22 -6.16 -10.86
C MET A 84 9.07 -7.03 -11.79
N ASN A 85 8.87 -6.86 -13.10
CA ASN A 85 9.60 -7.57 -14.15
C ASN A 85 11.13 -7.50 -13.91
N GLY A 86 11.76 -8.66 -13.85
CA GLY A 86 13.19 -8.87 -13.66
C GLY A 86 13.69 -8.76 -12.22
N LEU A 87 12.88 -8.30 -11.27
CA LEU A 87 13.36 -8.06 -9.90
C LEU A 87 13.76 -9.36 -9.19
N CYS A 88 12.81 -10.29 -9.04
CA CYS A 88 13.02 -11.57 -8.37
C CYS A 88 14.11 -12.40 -9.08
N ALA A 89 13.99 -12.57 -10.40
CA ALA A 89 14.95 -13.31 -11.22
C ALA A 89 16.37 -12.72 -11.18
N GLY A 90 16.52 -11.40 -11.30
CA GLY A 90 17.83 -10.76 -11.27
C GLY A 90 18.51 -10.86 -9.90
N ILE A 91 17.76 -10.66 -8.81
CA ILE A 91 18.28 -10.89 -7.45
C ILE A 91 18.69 -12.35 -7.28
N ALA A 92 17.89 -13.32 -7.73
CA ALA A 92 18.21 -14.74 -7.65
C ALA A 92 19.52 -15.09 -8.38
N ILE A 93 19.74 -14.55 -9.58
CA ILE A 93 20.98 -14.74 -10.34
C ILE A 93 22.18 -14.17 -9.58
N ILE A 94 22.09 -12.92 -9.11
CA ILE A 94 23.19 -12.26 -8.39
C ILE A 94 23.55 -13.06 -7.14
N VAL A 95 22.55 -13.41 -6.33
CA VAL A 95 22.71 -14.24 -5.13
C VAL A 95 23.36 -15.58 -5.47
N ALA A 96 22.89 -16.28 -6.50
CA ALA A 96 23.44 -17.55 -6.93
C ALA A 96 24.90 -17.43 -7.39
N LEU A 97 25.24 -16.41 -8.17
CA LEU A 97 26.62 -16.19 -8.64
C LEU A 97 27.60 -15.93 -7.48
N PHE A 98 27.21 -15.07 -6.53
CA PHE A 98 28.05 -14.79 -5.35
C PHE A 98 28.12 -16.00 -4.42
N ARG A 99 27.01 -16.72 -4.19
CA ARG A 99 27.03 -17.95 -3.39
C ARG A 99 27.92 -19.02 -4.05
N GLY A 100 27.81 -19.19 -5.37
CA GLY A 100 28.65 -20.11 -6.13
C GLY A 100 30.13 -19.74 -6.01
N SER A 101 30.47 -18.47 -6.13
CA SER A 101 31.84 -17.98 -5.94
C SER A 101 32.37 -18.31 -4.55
N ILE A 102 31.56 -18.11 -3.50
CA ILE A 102 31.90 -18.50 -2.13
C ILE A 102 32.07 -20.02 -2.01
N ALA A 103 31.24 -20.81 -2.69
CA ALA A 103 31.33 -22.28 -2.67
C ALA A 103 32.64 -22.75 -3.29
N LEU A 104 33.08 -22.10 -4.37
CA LEU A 104 34.37 -22.39 -5.00
C LEU A 104 35.54 -22.10 -4.04
N LEU A 105 35.51 -20.98 -3.32
CA LEU A 105 36.51 -20.66 -2.27
C LEU A 105 36.52 -21.68 -1.12
N GLN A 106 35.37 -22.28 -0.83
CA GLN A 106 35.19 -23.31 0.20
C GLN A 106 35.51 -24.74 -0.29
N ASN A 107 35.98 -24.91 -1.53
CA ASN A 107 36.15 -26.19 -2.21
C ASN A 107 34.85 -27.04 -2.26
N ASP A 108 33.69 -26.39 -2.23
CA ASP A 108 32.38 -27.01 -2.41
C ASP A 108 31.98 -26.97 -3.90
N HIS A 109 32.55 -27.89 -4.67
CA HIS A 109 32.32 -27.98 -6.11
C HIS A 109 30.85 -28.28 -6.47
N VAL A 110 30.15 -29.04 -5.62
CA VAL A 110 28.74 -29.39 -5.84
C VAL A 110 27.87 -28.14 -5.66
N GLY A 111 28.08 -27.40 -4.58
CA GLY A 111 27.40 -26.13 -4.34
C GLY A 111 27.67 -25.12 -5.45
N PHE A 112 28.92 -25.03 -5.95
CA PHE A 112 29.26 -24.19 -7.09
C PHE A 112 28.47 -24.54 -8.34
N VAL A 113 28.49 -25.80 -8.77
CA VAL A 113 27.79 -26.25 -10.00
C VAL A 113 26.28 -25.98 -9.90
N LEU A 114 25.66 -26.27 -8.75
CA LEU A 114 24.23 -26.02 -8.54
C LEU A 114 23.89 -24.54 -8.60
N CYS A 115 24.69 -23.67 -7.98
CA CYS A 115 24.47 -22.24 -8.02
C CYS A 115 24.59 -21.69 -9.45
N ILE A 116 25.62 -22.10 -10.21
CA ILE A 116 25.81 -21.64 -11.59
C ILE A 116 24.71 -22.18 -12.52
N THR A 117 24.27 -23.42 -12.33
CA THR A 117 23.17 -24.01 -13.10
C THR A 117 21.86 -23.28 -12.81
N LEU A 118 21.58 -22.97 -11.54
CA LEU A 118 20.41 -22.16 -11.17
C LEU A 118 20.47 -20.77 -11.79
N ALA A 119 21.63 -20.08 -11.71
CA ALA A 119 21.83 -18.78 -12.32
C ALA A 119 21.61 -18.81 -13.84
N ALA A 120 22.14 -19.82 -14.54
CA ALA A 120 21.96 -19.98 -15.98
C ALA A 120 20.49 -20.24 -16.37
N ALA A 121 19.79 -21.09 -15.62
CA ALA A 121 18.37 -21.37 -15.85
C ALA A 121 17.51 -20.12 -15.66
N VAL A 122 17.75 -19.36 -14.58
CA VAL A 122 17.02 -18.11 -14.30
C VAL A 122 17.40 -17.02 -15.29
N LEU A 123 18.63 -16.98 -15.80
CA LEU A 123 19.03 -16.06 -16.86
C LEU A 123 18.24 -16.30 -18.15
N GLY A 124 18.01 -17.57 -18.51
CA GLY A 124 17.15 -17.93 -19.63
C GLY A 124 15.73 -17.36 -19.47
N PHE A 125 15.15 -17.44 -18.27
CA PHE A 125 13.87 -16.80 -17.95
C PHE A 125 13.94 -15.26 -17.99
N LEU A 126 15.00 -14.68 -17.42
CA LEU A 126 15.17 -13.23 -17.27
C LEU A 126 15.15 -12.51 -18.63
N ILE A 127 15.70 -13.12 -19.69
CA ILE A 127 15.70 -12.56 -21.05
C ILE A 127 14.28 -12.28 -21.56
N PHE A 128 13.32 -13.14 -21.23
CA PHE A 128 11.92 -12.97 -21.64
C PHE A 128 11.12 -12.14 -20.63
N ASN A 129 11.51 -12.15 -19.37
CA ASN A 129 10.81 -11.43 -18.31
C ASN A 129 11.22 -9.95 -18.22
N PHE A 130 12.49 -9.59 -18.36
CA PHE A 130 12.97 -8.21 -18.23
C PHE A 130 13.21 -7.54 -19.60
N PRO A 131 12.82 -6.26 -19.80
CA PRO A 131 11.97 -5.42 -18.93
C PRO A 131 10.46 -5.58 -19.23
N ARG A 132 10.10 -6.26 -20.33
CA ARG A 132 8.74 -6.23 -20.90
C ARG A 132 7.76 -7.21 -20.27
N GLY A 133 8.22 -8.28 -19.63
CA GLY A 133 7.36 -9.28 -18.97
C GLY A 133 6.62 -10.18 -19.96
N LEU A 134 7.32 -10.76 -20.95
CA LEU A 134 6.68 -11.67 -21.92
C LEU A 134 6.18 -12.96 -21.27
N ILE A 135 6.88 -13.40 -20.23
CA ILE A 135 6.51 -14.50 -19.35
C ILE A 135 6.64 -14.06 -17.90
N PHE A 136 5.75 -14.55 -17.03
CA PHE A 136 5.77 -14.29 -15.59
C PHE A 136 6.31 -15.50 -14.83
N MET A 137 6.92 -15.26 -13.67
CA MET A 137 7.54 -16.32 -12.87
C MET A 137 6.47 -17.14 -12.11
N GLY A 138 5.43 -16.46 -11.63
CA GLY A 138 4.36 -17.06 -10.83
C GLY A 138 4.82 -17.47 -9.44
N ASP A 139 3.88 -17.89 -8.60
CA ASP A 139 4.16 -18.38 -7.25
C ASP A 139 5.06 -19.63 -7.33
N GLY A 140 4.85 -20.49 -8.34
CA GLY A 140 5.68 -21.68 -8.56
C GLY A 140 7.19 -21.36 -8.63
N GLY A 141 7.58 -20.46 -9.52
CA GLY A 141 8.99 -20.10 -9.71
C GLY A 141 9.57 -19.31 -8.54
N ALA A 142 8.84 -18.31 -8.02
CA ALA A 142 9.37 -17.43 -6.99
C ALA A 142 9.55 -18.15 -5.65
N LEU A 143 8.60 -19.01 -5.26
CA LEU A 143 8.71 -19.83 -4.06
C LEU A 143 9.85 -20.86 -4.17
N PHE A 144 10.00 -21.49 -5.34
CA PHE A 144 11.11 -22.42 -5.60
C PHE A 144 12.48 -21.75 -5.43
N LEU A 145 12.68 -20.58 -6.06
CA LEU A 145 13.94 -19.86 -5.99
C LEU A 145 14.27 -19.45 -4.55
N GLY A 146 13.29 -18.91 -3.82
CA GLY A 146 13.49 -18.56 -2.42
C GLY A 146 13.87 -19.75 -1.55
N PHE A 147 13.22 -20.90 -1.72
CA PHE A 147 13.51 -22.10 -0.95
C PHE A 147 14.90 -22.67 -1.25
N VAL A 148 15.24 -22.83 -2.53
CA VAL A 148 16.52 -23.41 -2.95
C VAL A 148 17.68 -22.50 -2.54
N LEU A 149 17.57 -21.19 -2.77
CA LEU A 149 18.60 -20.23 -2.38
C LEU A 149 18.75 -20.15 -0.85
N ALA A 150 17.67 -20.27 -0.08
CA ALA A 150 17.74 -20.33 1.38
C ALA A 150 18.55 -21.54 1.87
N GLY A 151 18.37 -22.70 1.24
CA GLY A 151 19.14 -23.91 1.55
C GLY A 151 20.60 -23.79 1.13
N LEU A 152 20.84 -23.35 -0.12
CA LEU A 152 22.19 -23.19 -0.67
C LEU A 152 23.04 -22.19 0.14
N ALA A 153 22.42 -21.21 0.77
CA ALA A 153 23.10 -20.22 1.60
C ALA A 153 23.87 -20.84 2.79
N PHE A 154 23.46 -22.02 3.27
CA PHE A 154 24.08 -22.70 4.42
C PHE A 154 24.66 -24.09 4.09
N THR A 155 24.55 -24.58 2.85
CA THR A 155 25.27 -25.79 2.43
C THR A 155 26.72 -25.46 2.14
N GLY A 156 27.63 -25.81 3.06
CA GLY A 156 29.07 -25.61 2.90
C GLY A 156 29.82 -26.07 4.14
N THR A 157 31.14 -26.20 4.04
CA THR A 157 31.96 -26.59 5.20
C THR A 157 32.22 -25.37 6.09
N TYR A 158 31.78 -25.43 7.35
CA TYR A 158 32.02 -24.37 8.36
C TYR A 158 33.51 -24.18 8.70
N ALA A 159 34.41 -25.02 8.18
CA ALA A 159 35.85 -24.98 8.43
C ALA A 159 36.52 -23.66 7.99
N TYR A 160 35.90 -22.92 7.06
CA TYR A 160 36.40 -21.62 6.60
C TYR A 160 35.93 -20.44 7.46
N LEU A 161 35.03 -20.68 8.41
CA LEU A 161 34.47 -19.63 9.25
C LEU A 161 35.39 -19.45 10.45
N LYS A 162 36.00 -18.26 10.53
CA LYS A 162 36.94 -17.91 11.60
C LYS A 162 36.21 -17.54 12.90
N SER A 163 34.91 -17.26 12.82
CA SER A 163 34.05 -16.91 13.94
C SER A 163 32.59 -17.28 13.69
N TYR A 164 31.80 -17.48 14.76
CA TYR A 164 30.34 -17.57 14.70
C TYR A 164 29.68 -16.37 14.01
N LEU A 165 30.34 -15.19 14.05
CA LEU A 165 29.87 -13.99 13.36
C LEU A 165 29.94 -14.13 11.82
N ASP A 166 30.93 -14.84 11.28
CA ASP A 166 31.03 -15.09 9.84
C ASP A 166 29.93 -16.04 9.35
N LEU A 167 29.57 -17.00 10.20
CA LEU A 167 28.55 -18.01 9.91
C LEU A 167 27.18 -17.39 9.63
N LEU A 168 26.83 -16.35 10.38
CA LEU A 168 25.53 -15.72 10.30
C LEU A 168 25.54 -14.50 9.36
N SER A 169 26.62 -13.72 9.34
CA SER A 169 26.68 -12.47 8.58
C SER A 169 26.70 -12.69 7.08
N LEU A 170 27.39 -13.71 6.56
CA LEU A 170 27.55 -13.89 5.11
C LEU A 170 26.21 -14.20 4.40
N PRO A 171 25.40 -15.19 4.85
CA PRO A 171 24.09 -15.46 4.25
C PRO A 171 23.10 -14.31 4.43
N LEU A 172 23.12 -13.64 5.58
CA LEU A 172 22.23 -12.51 5.86
C LEU A 172 22.51 -11.32 4.94
N VAL A 173 23.79 -11.00 4.74
CA VAL A 173 24.20 -9.88 3.89
C VAL A 173 23.89 -10.22 2.44
N LEU A 174 24.20 -11.43 1.98
CA LEU A 174 23.89 -11.86 0.62
C LEU A 174 22.39 -11.75 0.30
N MET A 175 21.53 -12.07 1.26
CA MET A 175 20.06 -12.03 1.13
C MET A 175 19.43 -10.73 1.64
N LEU A 176 20.23 -9.67 1.84
CA LEU A 176 19.78 -8.46 2.51
C LEU A 176 18.62 -7.79 1.76
N VAL A 177 18.66 -7.75 0.43
CA VAL A 177 17.60 -7.12 -0.38
C VAL A 177 16.22 -7.81 -0.18
N PRO A 178 16.08 -9.14 -0.36
CA PRO A 178 14.83 -9.85 -0.02
C PRO A 178 14.35 -9.65 1.42
N ILE A 179 15.28 -9.71 2.37
CA ILE A 179 14.96 -9.58 3.80
C ILE A 179 14.45 -8.16 4.09
N CYS A 180 15.15 -7.14 3.57
CA CYS A 180 14.80 -5.74 3.76
C CYS A 180 13.47 -5.39 3.10
N ASP A 181 13.18 -5.85 1.88
CA ASP A 181 11.89 -5.58 1.22
C ASP A 181 10.72 -6.15 2.02
N THR A 182 10.84 -7.42 2.45
CA THR A 182 9.80 -8.09 3.24
C THR A 182 9.60 -7.42 4.60
N THR A 183 10.69 -7.03 5.26
CA THR A 183 10.67 -6.33 6.54
C THR A 183 10.05 -4.94 6.39
N PHE A 184 10.43 -4.20 5.34
CA PHE A 184 9.91 -2.89 5.01
C PHE A 184 8.38 -2.91 4.87
N VAL A 185 7.87 -3.78 4.00
CA VAL A 185 6.42 -3.94 3.77
C VAL A 185 5.70 -4.29 5.07
N THR A 186 6.26 -5.20 5.87
CA THR A 186 5.66 -5.63 7.14
C THR A 186 5.57 -4.48 8.15
N VAL A 187 6.63 -3.68 8.27
CA VAL A 187 6.70 -2.54 9.19
C VAL A 187 5.76 -1.42 8.74
N VAL A 188 5.83 -1.01 7.47
CA VAL A 188 4.96 0.05 6.91
C VAL A 188 3.49 -0.32 7.08
N ARG A 189 3.10 -1.55 6.75
CA ARG A 189 1.69 -1.99 6.89
C ARG A 189 1.24 -1.96 8.35
N ARG A 190 2.08 -2.38 9.30
CA ARG A 190 1.75 -2.31 10.73
C ARG A 190 1.59 -0.86 11.20
N LEU A 191 2.50 0.04 10.82
CA LEU A 191 2.42 1.46 11.18
C LEU A 191 1.18 2.14 10.59
N CYS A 192 0.76 1.74 9.37
CA CYS A 192 -0.45 2.25 8.73
C CYS A 192 -1.74 1.51 9.14
N GLY A 193 -1.69 0.56 10.09
CA GLY A 193 -2.86 -0.21 10.54
C GLY A 193 -3.46 -1.15 9.48
N ARG A 194 -2.68 -1.54 8.47
CA ARG A 194 -3.11 -2.44 7.38
C ARG A 194 -2.70 -3.89 7.68
N PRO A 195 -3.55 -4.89 7.37
CA PRO A 195 -3.18 -6.29 7.55
C PRO A 195 -2.03 -6.68 6.61
N VAL A 196 -1.01 -7.33 7.15
CA VAL A 196 0.18 -7.79 6.40
C VAL A 196 -0.19 -8.79 5.30
N SER A 197 -1.27 -9.55 5.50
CA SER A 197 -1.75 -10.61 4.59
C SER A 197 -2.44 -10.13 3.31
N ARG A 198 -2.67 -8.82 3.15
CA ARG A 198 -3.19 -8.28 1.88
C ARG A 198 -2.04 -7.85 0.99
N GLY A 199 -2.03 -8.31 -0.27
CA GLY A 199 -1.12 -7.80 -1.29
C GLY A 199 -1.31 -6.31 -1.52
N GLY A 200 -0.22 -5.59 -1.85
CA GLY A 200 -0.22 -4.13 -1.99
C GLY A 200 1.09 -3.64 -2.62
N ARG A 201 1.07 -2.41 -3.17
CA ARG A 201 2.21 -1.79 -3.86
C ARG A 201 3.20 -1.10 -2.90
N ASP A 202 3.38 -1.67 -1.72
CA ASP A 202 4.14 -1.06 -0.62
C ASP A 202 5.61 -1.54 -0.59
N HIS A 203 6.07 -2.21 -1.66
CA HIS A 203 7.42 -2.75 -1.78
C HIS A 203 8.45 -1.66 -2.08
N LEU A 204 9.73 -1.88 -1.75
CA LEU A 204 10.82 -0.93 -2.01
C LEU A 204 10.89 -0.53 -3.49
N SER A 205 10.63 -1.49 -4.36
CA SER A 205 10.58 -1.33 -5.81
C SER A 205 9.51 -0.30 -6.23
N HIS A 206 8.30 -0.42 -5.70
CA HIS A 206 7.21 0.53 -5.92
C HIS A 206 7.46 1.87 -5.19
N SER A 207 8.09 1.87 -4.02
CA SER A 207 8.50 3.10 -3.33
C SER A 207 9.46 3.92 -4.18
N LEU A 208 10.44 3.29 -4.84
CA LEU A 208 11.35 3.97 -5.76
C LEU A 208 10.58 4.57 -6.94
N VAL A 209 9.65 3.81 -7.54
CA VAL A 209 8.82 4.32 -8.64
C VAL A 209 7.95 5.49 -8.19
N ALA A 210 7.37 5.45 -6.99
CA ALA A 210 6.59 6.55 -6.43
C ALA A 210 7.44 7.82 -6.19
N ASN A 211 8.76 7.68 -6.01
CA ASN A 211 9.70 8.80 -5.89
C ASN A 211 10.24 9.28 -7.26
N GLY A 212 9.61 8.88 -8.37
CA GLY A 212 9.92 9.40 -9.71
C GLY A 212 10.90 8.55 -10.54
N PHE A 213 11.32 7.39 -10.04
CA PHE A 213 12.15 6.46 -10.82
C PHE A 213 11.30 5.70 -11.83
N THR A 214 11.89 5.33 -12.98
CA THR A 214 11.23 4.39 -13.89
C THR A 214 11.31 2.97 -13.33
N PRO A 215 10.36 2.07 -13.68
CA PRO A 215 10.40 0.67 -13.24
C PRO A 215 11.74 -0.02 -13.46
N VAL A 216 12.34 0.22 -14.63
CA VAL A 216 13.64 -0.35 -15.02
C VAL A 216 14.75 0.16 -14.10
N VAL A 217 14.80 1.47 -13.83
CA VAL A 217 15.82 2.04 -12.96
C VAL A 217 15.66 1.52 -11.53
N ALA A 218 14.44 1.43 -11.01
CA ALA A 218 14.19 0.87 -9.67
C ALA A 218 14.72 -0.57 -9.54
N VAL A 219 14.45 -1.43 -10.53
CA VAL A 219 14.94 -2.82 -10.55
C VAL A 219 16.46 -2.88 -10.62
N VAL A 220 17.08 -2.12 -11.53
CA VAL A 220 18.54 -2.08 -11.67
C VAL A 220 19.22 -1.52 -10.41
N THR A 221 18.63 -0.51 -9.75
CA THR A 221 19.15 -0.01 -8.47
C THR A 221 19.16 -1.12 -7.41
N LEU A 222 18.09 -1.90 -7.30
CA LEU A 222 18.03 -3.02 -6.35
C LEU A 222 19.01 -4.14 -6.71
N TRP A 223 19.26 -4.39 -8.01
CA TRP A 223 20.33 -5.28 -8.45
C TRP A 223 21.71 -4.78 -8.02
N MET A 224 22.00 -3.49 -8.20
CA MET A 224 23.29 -2.90 -7.80
C MET A 224 23.52 -2.99 -6.28
N VAL A 225 22.47 -2.76 -5.47
CA VAL A 225 22.53 -2.98 -4.02
C VAL A 225 22.81 -4.44 -3.71
N CYS A 226 22.14 -5.39 -4.39
CA CYS A 226 22.37 -6.82 -4.21
C CYS A 226 23.80 -7.23 -4.60
N VAL A 227 24.36 -6.66 -5.68
CA VAL A 227 25.76 -6.88 -6.08
C VAL A 227 26.73 -6.36 -5.02
N ALA A 228 26.48 -5.16 -4.46
CA ALA A 228 27.29 -4.62 -3.38
C ALA A 228 27.26 -5.52 -2.13
N CYS A 229 26.07 -6.01 -1.76
CA CYS A 229 25.90 -6.99 -0.68
C CYS A 229 26.70 -8.28 -0.94
N GLY A 230 26.57 -8.86 -2.14
CA GLY A 230 27.27 -10.07 -2.53
C GLY A 230 28.79 -9.89 -2.54
N ALA A 231 29.28 -8.74 -3.02
CA ALA A 231 30.70 -8.39 -3.00
C ALA A 231 31.25 -8.29 -1.56
N ILE A 232 30.51 -7.64 -0.66
CA ILE A 232 30.88 -7.57 0.77
C ILE A 232 30.96 -8.97 1.39
N SER A 233 29.98 -9.83 1.07
CA SER A 233 29.99 -11.23 1.53
C SER A 233 31.20 -12.01 0.97
N LEU A 234 31.52 -11.84 -0.31
CA LEU A 234 32.66 -12.52 -0.93
C LEU A 234 34.00 -12.05 -0.36
N ILE A 235 34.21 -10.73 -0.27
CA ILE A 235 35.39 -10.11 0.35
C ILE A 235 35.53 -10.59 1.79
N GLY A 236 34.41 -10.70 2.51
CA GLY A 236 34.42 -11.18 3.87
C GLY A 236 34.88 -12.61 4.06
N THR A 237 34.51 -13.47 3.11
CA THR A 237 35.00 -14.85 3.07
C THR A 237 36.52 -14.89 2.88
N ILE A 238 37.10 -13.96 2.11
CA ILE A 238 38.54 -13.90 1.80
C ILE A 238 39.35 -13.28 2.95
N TYR A 239 38.93 -12.10 3.43
CA TYR A 239 39.74 -11.25 4.32
C TYR A 239 39.37 -11.34 5.82
N GLY A 240 38.25 -11.98 6.18
CA GLY A 240 37.83 -12.23 7.55
C GLY A 240 36.92 -11.17 8.19
N SER A 241 36.22 -11.59 9.25
CA SER A 241 35.05 -10.97 9.89
C SER A 241 35.11 -9.48 10.21
N ALA A 242 36.24 -8.96 10.70
CA ALA A 242 36.29 -7.62 11.29
C ALA A 242 35.99 -6.50 10.27
N ARG A 243 36.49 -6.63 9.04
CA ARG A 243 36.21 -5.65 7.97
C ARG A 243 34.80 -5.82 7.39
N VAL A 244 34.29 -7.04 7.42
CA VAL A 244 32.92 -7.39 7.00
C VAL A 244 31.92 -6.72 7.90
N VAL A 245 32.07 -6.87 9.22
CA VAL A 245 31.16 -6.28 10.19
C VAL A 245 31.06 -4.77 9.98
N THR A 246 32.18 -4.07 9.79
CA THR A 246 32.15 -2.63 9.51
C THR A 246 31.45 -2.30 8.19
N SER A 247 31.79 -2.98 7.09
CA SER A 247 31.13 -2.77 5.79
C SER A 247 29.63 -3.09 5.82
N VAL A 248 29.24 -4.11 6.58
CA VAL A 248 27.86 -4.51 6.80
C VAL A 248 27.10 -3.48 7.63
N MET A 249 27.70 -2.95 8.69
CA MET A 249 27.09 -1.89 9.50
C MET A 249 26.88 -0.60 8.69
N ILE A 250 27.84 -0.21 7.84
CA ILE A 250 27.69 0.96 6.95
C ILE A 250 26.58 0.72 5.93
N LEU A 251 26.56 -0.45 5.30
CA LEU A 251 25.53 -0.81 4.33
C LEU A 251 24.14 -0.85 4.97
N LEU A 252 24.02 -1.49 6.14
CA LEU A 252 22.78 -1.52 6.91
C LEU A 252 22.34 -0.11 7.30
N ALA A 253 23.25 0.76 7.76
CA ALA A 253 22.92 2.14 8.06
C ALA A 253 22.40 2.90 6.83
N GLY A 254 23.03 2.71 5.66
CA GLY A 254 22.56 3.28 4.40
C GLY A 254 21.18 2.77 4.00
N VAL A 255 20.97 1.45 4.03
CA VAL A 255 19.68 0.82 3.73
C VAL A 255 18.59 1.28 4.70
N ILE A 256 18.90 1.35 6.01
CA ILE A 256 17.98 1.86 7.04
C ILE A 256 17.65 3.33 6.80
N ALA A 257 18.62 4.17 6.44
CA ALA A 257 18.40 5.57 6.13
C ALA A 257 17.48 5.73 4.90
N THR A 258 17.75 4.98 3.82
CA THR A 258 16.89 4.96 2.62
C THR A 258 15.49 4.46 2.96
N ILE A 259 15.36 3.37 3.71
CA ILE A 259 14.07 2.84 4.19
C ILE A 259 13.32 3.88 5.01
N SER A 260 14.00 4.58 5.92
CA SER A 260 13.38 5.58 6.79
C SER A 260 12.86 6.77 5.97
N TYR A 261 13.65 7.22 4.99
CA TYR A 261 13.23 8.25 4.04
C TYR A 261 12.00 7.84 3.23
N LEU A 262 12.02 6.63 2.64
CA LEU A 262 10.91 6.10 1.85
C LEU A 262 9.66 5.82 2.69
N THR A 263 9.83 5.34 3.93
CA THR A 263 8.74 5.12 4.89
C THR A 263 8.07 6.44 5.26
N GLY A 264 8.87 7.48 5.55
CA GLY A 264 8.35 8.81 5.83
C GLY A 264 7.48 9.33 4.69
N TYR A 265 7.94 9.18 3.45
CA TYR A 265 7.15 9.54 2.27
C TYR A 265 5.84 8.74 2.16
N GLN A 266 5.87 7.41 2.36
CA GLN A 266 4.68 6.56 2.28
C GLN A 266 3.66 6.81 3.39
N VAL A 267 4.11 7.05 4.62
CA VAL A 267 3.22 7.33 5.76
C VAL A 267 2.55 8.69 5.59
N VAL A 268 3.30 9.71 5.16
CA VAL A 268 2.76 11.04 4.88
C VAL A 268 1.77 10.99 3.71
N SER A 269 2.13 10.34 2.59
CA SER A 269 1.22 10.20 1.45
C SER A 269 -0.03 9.40 1.79
N ALA A 270 0.07 8.33 2.60
CA ALA A 270 -1.08 7.57 3.06
C ALA A 270 -2.01 8.36 3.99
N ALA A 271 -1.46 9.29 4.79
CA ALA A 271 -2.25 10.22 5.59
C ALA A 271 -3.01 11.20 4.69
N VAL A 272 -2.33 11.83 3.71
CA VAL A 272 -2.95 12.75 2.75
C VAL A 272 -4.06 12.06 1.92
N ASP A 273 -3.82 10.84 1.44
CA ASP A 273 -4.80 10.06 0.68
C ASP A 273 -6.04 9.68 1.52
N LYS A 274 -5.84 9.41 2.82
CA LYS A 274 -6.95 9.12 3.73
C LYS A 274 -7.86 10.35 3.86
N ASP A 275 -7.28 11.53 3.98
CA ASP A 275 -8.02 12.79 4.07
C ASP A 275 -8.77 13.10 2.76
N LYS A 276 -8.16 12.81 1.60
CA LYS A 276 -8.80 12.97 0.29
C LYS A 276 -10.03 12.07 0.11
N ARG A 277 -10.00 10.80 0.57
CA ARG A 277 -11.18 9.90 0.50
C ARG A 277 -12.30 10.32 1.44
N VAL A 278 -11.95 10.84 2.63
CA VAL A 278 -12.93 11.43 3.53
C VAL A 278 -13.66 12.55 2.81
N TYR A 279 -12.91 13.44 2.15
CA TYR A 279 -13.47 14.52 1.34
C TYR A 279 -14.36 14.06 0.18
N GLU A 280 -13.93 13.09 -0.62
CA GLU A 280 -14.72 12.60 -1.76
C GLU A 280 -16.06 12.02 -1.28
N ARG A 281 -16.05 11.38 -0.11
CA ARG A 281 -17.26 10.91 0.54
C ARG A 281 -18.15 12.05 1.03
N ILE A 282 -17.58 13.09 1.63
CA ILE A 282 -18.33 14.30 2.02
C ILE A 282 -18.98 14.95 0.79
N ALA A 283 -18.23 15.13 -0.29
CA ALA A 283 -18.73 15.70 -1.54
C ALA A 283 -19.87 14.86 -2.15
N ALA A 284 -19.73 13.53 -2.15
CA ALA A 284 -20.77 12.61 -2.60
C ALA A 284 -22.03 12.64 -1.72
N ASP A 285 -21.86 12.64 -0.39
CA ASP A 285 -22.97 12.71 0.56
C ASP A 285 -23.72 14.05 0.45
N VAL A 286 -23.00 15.17 0.25
CA VAL A 286 -23.60 16.50 0.01
C VAL A 286 -24.40 16.55 -1.30
N LEU A 287 -23.88 15.97 -2.38
CA LEU A 287 -24.60 15.86 -3.65
C LEU A 287 -25.84 14.97 -3.53
N ALA A 288 -25.76 13.89 -2.74
CA ALA A 288 -26.87 12.96 -2.51
C ALA A 288 -27.98 13.57 -1.62
N SER A 289 -27.65 14.46 -0.69
CA SER A 289 -28.59 15.11 0.25
C SER A 289 -29.24 16.39 -0.30
N SER A 290 -29.23 16.57 -1.63
CA SER A 290 -29.70 17.77 -2.34
C SER A 290 -31.23 17.91 -2.43
N ALA A 291 -31.99 17.42 -1.45
CA ALA A 291 -33.46 17.58 -1.41
C ALA A 291 -33.91 18.86 -0.69
N SER A 292 -33.17 19.31 0.34
CA SER A 292 -33.46 20.56 1.05
C SER A 292 -32.19 21.20 1.62
N LEU A 293 -32.25 22.51 1.88
CA LEU A 293 -31.13 23.27 2.47
C LEU A 293 -30.76 22.74 3.87
N ALA A 294 -31.75 22.25 4.64
CA ALA A 294 -31.55 21.68 5.96
C ALA A 294 -30.80 20.34 5.95
N GLU A 295 -31.04 19.47 4.96
CA GLU A 295 -30.31 18.21 4.80
C GLU A 295 -28.84 18.45 4.43
N VAL A 296 -28.57 19.40 3.54
CA VAL A 296 -27.20 19.83 3.20
C VAL A 296 -26.46 20.31 4.46
N CYS A 297 -27.10 21.12 5.29
CA CYS A 297 -26.53 21.58 6.58
C CYS A 297 -26.25 20.44 7.56
N GLN A 298 -27.16 19.47 7.68
CA GLN A 298 -26.97 18.33 8.60
C GLN A 298 -25.82 17.44 8.15
N THR A 299 -25.72 17.16 6.85
CA THR A 299 -24.58 16.42 6.27
C THR A 299 -23.27 17.17 6.51
N LEU A 300 -23.25 18.48 6.22
CA LEU A 300 -22.07 19.32 6.45
C LEU A 300 -21.64 19.33 7.91
N ARG A 301 -22.58 19.49 8.85
CA ARG A 301 -22.29 19.39 10.29
C ARG A 301 -21.67 18.05 10.63
N GLY A 302 -22.31 16.94 10.27
CA GLY A 302 -21.83 15.59 10.61
C GLY A 302 -20.43 15.29 10.06
N CYS A 303 -20.07 15.90 8.94
CA CYS A 303 -18.78 15.78 8.29
C CYS A 303 -17.72 16.73 8.87
N LEU A 304 -18.05 18.02 9.01
CA LEU A 304 -17.11 19.09 9.39
C LEU A 304 -16.87 19.15 10.90
N GLU A 305 -17.85 18.78 11.72
CA GLU A 305 -17.68 18.66 13.18
C GLU A 305 -16.61 17.61 13.51
N ARG A 306 -16.58 16.49 12.76
CA ARG A 306 -15.53 15.46 12.89
C ARG A 306 -14.16 15.93 12.38
N ALA A 307 -14.14 16.86 11.44
CA ALA A 307 -12.92 17.48 10.91
C ALA A 307 -12.41 18.64 11.79
N GLY A 308 -13.12 18.99 12.86
CA GLY A 308 -12.69 20.03 13.81
C GLY A 308 -13.08 21.46 13.41
N PHE A 309 -14.19 21.63 12.69
CA PHE A 309 -14.80 22.94 12.45
C PHE A 309 -16.04 23.12 13.34
N ASP A 310 -16.33 24.37 13.72
CA ASP A 310 -17.44 24.74 14.60
C ASP A 310 -18.59 25.48 13.89
N GLY A 311 -18.39 25.88 12.64
CA GLY A 311 -19.45 26.44 11.82
C GLY A 311 -19.00 26.89 10.43
N ILE A 312 -19.98 27.31 9.65
CA ILE A 312 -19.82 27.79 8.27
C ILE A 312 -20.60 29.09 8.06
N THR A 313 -20.05 30.00 7.26
CA THR A 313 -20.81 31.13 6.67
C THR A 313 -20.81 31.03 5.16
N LEU A 314 -21.93 31.38 4.55
CA LEU A 314 -22.18 31.36 3.12
C LEU A 314 -22.63 32.74 2.66
N TYR A 315 -21.90 33.29 1.70
CA TYR A 315 -22.26 34.50 0.98
C TYR A 315 -22.61 34.15 -0.46
N LEU A 316 -23.68 34.75 -1.00
CA LEU A 316 -24.23 34.46 -2.32
C LEU A 316 -24.52 35.80 -3.04
N ASP A 317 -23.89 36.05 -4.19
CA ASP A 317 -23.95 37.34 -4.89
C ASP A 317 -25.35 37.72 -5.39
N SER A 318 -26.16 36.74 -5.79
CA SER A 318 -27.52 36.99 -6.29
C SER A 318 -28.55 37.19 -5.18
N GLY A 319 -28.15 37.05 -3.91
CA GLY A 319 -29.07 36.89 -2.79
C GLY A 319 -29.89 35.59 -2.90
N ILE A 320 -30.47 35.16 -1.77
CA ILE A 320 -31.43 34.05 -1.76
C ILE A 320 -32.83 34.64 -1.97
N PRO A 321 -33.66 34.07 -2.86
CA PRO A 321 -35.05 34.49 -3.00
C PRO A 321 -35.75 34.48 -1.63
N ALA A 322 -36.47 35.55 -1.28
CA ALA A 322 -37.14 35.73 0.03
C ALA A 322 -38.13 34.60 0.38
N ALA A 323 -38.47 33.76 -0.60
CA ALA A 323 -39.37 32.64 -0.52
C ALA A 323 -38.78 31.35 0.10
N VAL A 324 -37.47 31.24 0.28
CA VAL A 324 -36.79 30.04 0.83
C VAL A 324 -36.82 30.07 2.36
N GLN A 325 -37.28 28.98 3.00
CA GLN A 325 -37.12 28.85 4.45
C GLN A 325 -35.63 28.72 4.77
N LEU A 326 -35.09 29.69 5.51
CA LEU A 326 -33.67 29.79 5.81
C LEU A 326 -33.21 28.80 6.89
N HIS A 327 -34.12 28.16 7.63
CA HIS A 327 -33.77 27.24 8.71
C HIS A 327 -32.93 26.07 8.14
N PRO A 328 -31.69 25.83 8.64
CA PRO A 328 -31.11 26.28 9.91
C PRO A 328 -30.11 27.46 9.86
N PHE A 329 -29.97 28.17 8.75
CA PHE A 329 -29.15 29.39 8.68
C PHE A 329 -29.81 30.60 9.34
N THR A 330 -29.01 31.36 10.07
CA THR A 330 -29.30 32.73 10.53
C THR A 330 -28.64 33.75 9.60
N ARG A 331 -29.15 34.98 9.53
CA ARG A 331 -28.43 36.06 8.83
C ARG A 331 -27.53 36.77 9.83
N ASN A 332 -26.26 36.97 9.48
CA ASN A 332 -25.36 37.81 10.26
C ASN A 332 -25.56 39.30 9.94
N ASP A 333 -24.90 40.18 10.69
CA ASP A 333 -24.99 41.65 10.52
C ASP A 333 -24.51 42.14 9.14
N GLN A 334 -23.75 41.32 8.42
CA GLN A 334 -23.25 41.58 7.06
C GLN A 334 -24.17 41.02 5.97
N GLY A 335 -25.29 40.40 6.35
CA GLY A 335 -26.28 39.82 5.44
C GLY A 335 -25.91 38.44 4.88
N GLU A 336 -24.81 37.84 5.35
CA GLU A 336 -24.40 36.47 5.01
C GLU A 336 -25.23 35.44 5.77
N LEU A 337 -25.35 34.24 5.21
CA LEU A 337 -25.95 33.12 5.93
C LEU A 337 -24.94 32.47 6.84
N GLU A 338 -25.33 32.25 8.08
CA GLU A 338 -24.50 31.70 9.13
C GLU A 338 -25.14 30.44 9.68
N PHE A 339 -24.35 29.36 9.77
CA PHE A 339 -24.76 28.12 10.41
C PHE A 339 -23.66 27.67 11.37
N LEU A 340 -23.93 27.92 12.65
CA LEU A 340 -23.08 27.54 13.77
C LEU A 340 -23.71 26.34 14.48
N TRP A 341 -22.94 25.27 14.66
CA TRP A 341 -23.40 24.09 15.41
C TRP A 341 -22.89 24.04 16.84
N ASN A 342 -21.92 24.90 17.19
CA ASN A 342 -21.45 25.06 18.56
C ASN A 342 -21.68 26.51 19.01
N SER A 343 -22.53 26.71 20.03
CA SER A 343 -23.05 28.01 20.45
C SER A 343 -22.18 28.73 21.49
N SER A 344 -21.03 28.17 21.86
CA SER A 344 -20.27 28.62 23.04
C SER A 344 -19.16 29.65 22.78
N LEU A 345 -18.94 30.13 21.55
CA LEU A 345 -17.98 31.21 21.28
C LEU A 345 -18.49 32.10 20.14
N ALA A 346 -18.44 33.41 20.35
CA ALA A 346 -18.66 34.37 19.28
C ALA A 346 -17.61 34.18 18.19
N LEU A 347 -18.01 34.20 16.92
CA LEU A 347 -17.11 34.16 15.75
C LEU A 347 -15.99 35.21 15.80
N SER A 348 -16.14 36.25 16.63
CA SER A 348 -15.11 37.25 16.90
C SER A 348 -13.85 36.70 17.62
N GLU A 349 -13.89 35.51 18.21
CA GLU A 349 -12.74 34.87 18.87
C GLU A 349 -12.01 33.84 17.97
N ALA A 350 -12.47 33.61 16.75
CA ALA A 350 -11.79 32.72 15.81
C ALA A 350 -10.42 33.31 15.41
N LYS A 351 -9.32 32.64 15.79
CA LYS A 351 -7.95 33.07 15.47
C LYS A 351 -7.65 33.12 13.97
N TRP A 352 -8.38 32.35 13.16
CA TRP A 352 -8.27 32.32 11.70
C TRP A 352 -9.54 31.72 11.09
N SER A 353 -9.81 32.02 9.82
CA SER A 353 -10.89 31.43 9.03
C SER A 353 -10.37 31.05 7.64
N ILE A 354 -11.06 30.11 6.97
CA ILE A 354 -10.74 29.74 5.58
C ILE A 354 -11.92 30.06 4.71
N SER A 355 -11.70 30.92 3.70
CA SER A 355 -12.69 31.25 2.70
C SER A 355 -12.31 30.71 1.33
N PHE A 356 -13.28 30.13 0.63
CA PHE A 356 -13.13 29.70 -0.77
C PHE A 356 -14.38 30.06 -1.57
N SER A 357 -14.19 30.28 -2.87
CA SER A 357 -15.26 30.68 -3.78
C SER A 357 -16.08 29.48 -4.24
N LEU A 358 -17.40 29.66 -4.30
CA LEU A 358 -18.37 28.69 -4.79
C LEU A 358 -18.77 29.08 -6.22
N HIS A 359 -18.57 28.14 -7.15
CA HIS A 359 -18.90 28.31 -8.56
C HIS A 359 -19.70 27.09 -9.04
N PRO A 360 -21.04 27.15 -9.06
CA PRO A 360 -21.85 26.06 -9.59
C PRO A 360 -21.67 25.95 -11.11
N LYS A 361 -21.52 24.72 -11.65
CA LYS A 361 -21.32 24.50 -13.10
C LYS A 361 -22.48 25.00 -13.97
N HIS A 362 -23.69 24.98 -13.44
CA HIS A 362 -24.92 25.32 -14.18
C HIS A 362 -25.72 26.47 -13.54
N GLY A 363 -25.20 27.12 -12.49
CA GLY A 363 -25.88 28.17 -11.72
C GLY A 363 -25.48 29.58 -12.16
N ALA A 364 -26.41 30.53 -12.03
CA ALA A 364 -26.19 31.94 -12.36
C ALA A 364 -25.58 32.77 -11.21
N TRP A 365 -25.38 32.15 -10.04
CA TRP A 365 -24.86 32.81 -8.85
C TRP A 365 -23.42 32.40 -8.57
N GLN A 366 -22.64 33.33 -8.03
CA GLN A 366 -21.34 33.09 -7.42
C GLN A 366 -21.44 33.35 -5.92
N GLY A 367 -20.60 32.69 -5.14
CA GLY A 367 -20.63 32.84 -3.70
C GLY A 367 -19.29 32.57 -3.05
N ARG A 368 -19.26 32.70 -1.73
CA ARG A 368 -18.11 32.39 -0.89
C ARG A 368 -18.57 31.57 0.30
N CYS A 369 -17.86 30.50 0.59
CA CYS A 369 -18.01 29.74 1.83
C CYS A 369 -16.82 30.04 2.72
N THR A 370 -17.09 30.33 3.99
CA THR A 370 -16.06 30.51 5.02
C THR A 370 -16.26 29.47 6.12
N LEU A 371 -15.20 28.75 6.46
CA LEU A 371 -15.18 27.74 7.52
C LEU A 371 -14.46 28.30 8.76
N TYR A 372 -15.01 27.98 9.93
CA TYR A 372 -14.46 28.40 11.22
C TYR A 372 -13.94 27.21 12.02
N PRO A 373 -12.65 27.21 12.41
CA PRO A 373 -12.02 26.11 13.13
C PRO A 373 -12.49 26.03 14.59
N ASN A 374 -12.40 24.83 15.17
CA ASN A 374 -12.71 24.62 16.57
C ASN A 374 -11.63 25.22 17.49
N VAL A 375 -12.06 26.05 18.44
CA VAL A 375 -11.18 26.82 19.34
C VAL A 375 -10.65 25.97 20.51
N SER A 376 -11.17 24.77 20.75
CA SER A 376 -10.87 23.91 21.91
C SER A 376 -9.50 23.22 21.92
N GLY A 377 -8.54 23.67 21.10
CA GLY A 377 -7.12 23.32 21.25
C GLY A 377 -6.70 21.92 20.75
N ARG A 378 -7.55 21.23 19.97
CA ARG A 378 -7.11 20.02 19.27
C ARG A 378 -6.27 20.40 18.03
N PRO A 379 -5.08 19.80 17.83
CA PRO A 379 -4.31 20.03 16.62
C PRO A 379 -5.11 19.54 15.41
N MET A 380 -5.33 20.44 14.45
CA MET A 380 -6.06 20.13 13.22
C MET A 380 -5.16 19.27 12.32
N LEU A 381 -5.54 18.01 12.11
CA LEU A 381 -4.77 17.02 11.33
C LEU A 381 -5.36 16.87 9.92
N MET A 382 -5.68 17.98 9.24
CA MET A 382 -6.26 17.93 7.90
C MET A 382 -5.61 18.97 6.99
N ASP A 383 -5.26 18.58 5.76
CA ASP A 383 -4.69 19.48 4.76
C ASP A 383 -5.74 20.50 4.28
N LEU A 384 -5.50 21.78 4.59
CA LEU A 384 -6.41 22.88 4.27
C LEU A 384 -6.55 23.13 2.76
N ASN A 385 -5.55 22.71 1.95
CA ASN A 385 -5.64 22.78 0.50
C ASN A 385 -6.73 21.86 -0.07
N LEU A 386 -7.22 20.90 0.71
CA LEU A 386 -8.32 20.04 0.30
C LEU A 386 -9.62 20.84 0.14
N PHE A 387 -9.90 21.83 0.98
CA PHE A 387 -11.12 22.66 0.87
C PHE A 387 -11.07 23.66 -0.29
N THR A 388 -9.87 24.13 -0.64
CA THR A 388 -9.65 25.03 -1.78
C THR A 388 -9.52 24.28 -3.11
N SER A 389 -9.26 22.97 -3.09
CA SER A 389 -9.30 22.12 -4.28
C SER A 389 -10.72 22.04 -4.87
N SER A 390 -10.83 22.03 -6.20
CA SER A 390 -12.08 22.27 -6.93
C SER A 390 -13.22 21.28 -6.64
N GLY A 391 -12.98 20.11 -6.08
CA GLY A 391 -14.00 19.07 -5.92
C GLY A 391 -15.16 19.40 -4.96
N PHE A 392 -14.89 19.89 -3.76
CA PHE A 392 -15.83 20.15 -2.66
C PHE A 392 -16.44 21.50 -2.80
N SER A 393 -15.66 22.50 -3.20
CA SER A 393 -16.21 23.80 -3.58
C SER A 393 -17.23 23.65 -4.72
N THR A 394 -16.94 22.83 -5.73
CA THR A 394 -17.88 22.52 -6.82
C THR A 394 -19.05 21.67 -6.33
N ALA A 395 -18.81 20.59 -5.57
CA ALA A 395 -19.88 19.70 -5.08
C ALA A 395 -20.82 20.41 -4.10
N LEU A 396 -20.29 21.27 -3.23
CA LEU A 396 -21.08 22.12 -2.33
C LEU A 396 -21.88 23.15 -3.12
N ALA A 397 -21.28 23.80 -4.12
CA ALA A 397 -21.99 24.74 -4.98
C ALA A 397 -23.13 24.06 -5.77
N GLU A 398 -22.89 22.86 -6.31
CA GLU A 398 -23.91 22.06 -7.02
C GLU A 398 -25.01 21.57 -6.08
N GLY A 399 -24.68 21.12 -4.87
CA GLY A 399 -25.64 20.70 -3.85
C GLY A 399 -26.55 21.86 -3.40
N LEU A 400 -25.95 23.04 -3.18
CA LEU A 400 -26.69 24.27 -2.86
C LEU A 400 -27.58 24.71 -4.02
N ASP A 401 -27.07 24.73 -5.26
CA ASP A 401 -27.86 25.12 -6.44
C ASP A 401 -29.07 24.18 -6.66
N CYS A 402 -28.88 22.87 -6.46
CA CYS A 402 -29.96 21.89 -6.57
C CYS A 402 -31.03 22.09 -5.46
N ALA A 403 -30.60 22.29 -4.21
CA ALA A 403 -31.50 22.53 -3.09
C ALA A 403 -32.31 23.83 -3.25
N ILE A 404 -31.66 24.92 -3.72
CA ILE A 404 -32.31 26.20 -3.97
C ILE A 404 -33.34 26.06 -5.11
N ARG A 405 -32.97 25.47 -6.27
CA ARG A 405 -33.89 25.31 -7.41
C ARG A 405 -35.11 24.47 -7.08
N LYS A 406 -34.94 23.35 -6.37
CA LYS A 406 -36.08 22.50 -5.97
C LYS A 406 -37.05 23.26 -5.07
N HIS A 407 -36.55 24.09 -4.16
CA HIS A 407 -37.40 24.90 -3.29
C HIS A 407 -38.15 25.98 -4.08
N THR A 408 -37.56 26.57 -5.12
CA THR A 408 -38.24 27.54 -6.00
C THR A 408 -39.35 26.88 -6.82
N ILE A 409 -39.07 25.71 -7.43
CA ILE A 409 -40.03 24.98 -8.29
C ILE A 409 -41.24 24.45 -7.49
N LEU A 410 -41.02 23.99 -6.25
CA LEU A 410 -42.11 23.50 -5.40
C LEU A 410 -43.06 24.62 -4.95
N LYS A 411 -42.60 25.87 -4.87
CA LYS A 411 -43.42 27.02 -4.48
C LYS A 411 -44.23 27.58 -5.66
N ASP A 412 -43.66 27.60 -6.87
CA ASP A 412 -44.39 27.97 -8.10
C ASP A 412 -45.56 27.03 -8.41
N ARG A 413 -45.51 25.78 -7.94
CA ARG A 413 -46.66 24.85 -8.03
C ARG A 413 -47.71 25.03 -6.92
N ALA A 414 -47.42 25.80 -5.88
CA ALA A 414 -48.28 25.97 -4.70
C ALA A 414 -49.13 27.26 -4.74
N GLU A 415 -48.92 28.16 -5.71
CA GLU A 415 -49.80 29.31 -5.95
C GLU A 415 -50.78 29.00 -7.09
N PRO A 416 -52.10 28.83 -6.83
CA PRO A 416 -53.08 28.73 -7.89
C PRO A 416 -53.45 30.15 -8.34
N SER A 417 -52.92 30.59 -9.48
CA SER A 417 -53.49 31.72 -10.20
C SER A 417 -54.86 31.31 -10.78
N CYS A 418 -55.92 31.53 -10.00
CA CYS A 418 -57.28 31.52 -10.50
C CYS A 418 -57.48 32.69 -11.48
N SER A 419 -57.63 32.39 -12.77
CA SER A 419 -58.54 33.12 -13.65
C SER A 419 -59.07 32.18 -14.76
N PRO A 420 -60.38 32.21 -15.07
CA PRO A 420 -61.02 31.20 -15.91
C PRO A 420 -61.12 31.68 -17.36
N VAL A 421 -60.44 31.05 -18.31
CA VAL A 421 -60.75 31.21 -19.74
C VAL A 421 -60.54 29.89 -20.50
N LEU A 422 -61.67 29.26 -20.81
CA LEU A 422 -62.03 28.55 -22.05
C LEU A 422 -60.94 27.93 -22.93
N LEU A 423 -60.92 26.59 -22.97
CA LEU A 423 -60.77 25.72 -24.15
C LEU A 423 -61.06 24.30 -23.63
N GLY A 424 -62.14 23.63 -24.00
CA GLY A 424 -62.47 23.21 -25.35
C GLY A 424 -62.43 21.68 -25.36
N ALA A 425 -63.59 21.06 -25.50
CA ALA A 425 -63.84 19.62 -25.38
C ALA A 425 -62.90 18.73 -26.22
N VAL A 426 -62.42 17.63 -25.63
CA VAL A 426 -62.31 16.32 -26.31
C VAL A 426 -62.58 15.22 -25.27
N ALA A 427 -63.63 14.45 -25.55
CA ALA A 427 -64.02 13.24 -24.84
C ALA A 427 -63.26 12.01 -25.41
N GLY A 428 -63.11 10.98 -24.57
CA GLY A 428 -62.68 9.62 -24.93
C GLY A 428 -61.51 9.17 -24.07
N ALA A 429 -61.69 8.44 -22.97
CA ALA A 429 -62.16 7.05 -22.80
C ALA A 429 -60.99 6.19 -22.30
N ASP A 430 -61.34 5.29 -21.36
CA ASP A 430 -60.58 4.15 -20.81
C ASP A 430 -59.45 4.51 -19.82
N GLY A 431 -59.45 4.08 -18.56
CA GLY A 431 -59.93 2.83 -17.96
C GLY A 431 -58.76 2.29 -17.13
N ALA A 432 -58.72 2.59 -15.82
CA ALA A 432 -59.17 1.68 -14.78
C ALA A 432 -58.16 0.58 -14.36
N TYR A 433 -57.60 0.80 -13.17
CA TYR A 433 -57.35 -0.18 -12.10
C TYR A 433 -56.13 -1.14 -12.14
N LEU A 434 -55.18 -0.81 -11.23
CA LEU A 434 -54.74 -1.60 -10.07
C LEU A 434 -54.38 -3.09 -10.26
N GLY A 435 -53.09 -3.40 -10.05
CA GLY A 435 -52.60 -4.74 -9.72
C GLY A 435 -51.36 -4.67 -8.82
N LYS A 436 -51.56 -4.92 -7.52
CA LYS A 436 -50.53 -5.05 -6.49
C LYS A 436 -50.41 -6.53 -6.11
N VAL A 437 -49.17 -6.97 -5.87
CA VAL A 437 -48.75 -8.05 -4.95
C VAL A 437 -49.02 -9.51 -5.37
N SER A 438 -47.95 -10.21 -5.74
CA SER A 438 -47.35 -11.29 -4.94
C SER A 438 -45.88 -11.42 -5.27
#